data_AF-A0A1G1VRM3-F1
#
_entry.id   AF-A0A1G1VRM3-F1
#
_cell.length_a   1.000
_cell.length_b   1.000
_cell.length_c   1.000
_cell.angle_alpha   90.00
_cell.angle_beta   90.00
_cell.angle_gamma   90.00
#
_symmetry.space_group_name_H-M   'P 1'
#
loop_
_entity.id
_entity.type
_entity.pdbx_description
1 polymer ?
#
loop_
_entity_poly.entity_id
_entity_poly.type
_entity_poly.pdbx_seq_one_letter_code
_entity_poly.pdbx_strand_id
1 'polypeptide(L)'
;MQTVYYDQFTLPTTKFMEYLIILSILLVIAVGLEWKFHIHLYQSRRERLVIPLFFFILGTTWDSFTVAKGHWHFGQLSGITIGYLPLEEYLFFFIIPYFILTLYRFLRKEI
;
A
#
# COMPACT_ATOMS: atom_id res chain seq x y z
N MET A 1 23.61 8.09 -34.72
CA MET A 1 23.56 8.88 -33.47
C MET A 1 22.11 9.26 -33.23
N GLN A 2 21.39 8.51 -32.39
CA GLN A 2 20.01 8.79 -31.99
C GLN A 2 20.06 9.33 -30.55
N THR A 3 19.91 10.65 -30.40
CA THR A 3 19.88 11.34 -29.11
C THR A 3 18.76 12.37 -29.11
N VAL A 4 17.52 11.96 -29.41
CA VAL A 4 16.34 12.86 -29.35
C VAL A 4 15.06 12.04 -29.12
N TYR A 5 14.85 11.46 -27.92
CA TYR A 5 13.53 10.91 -27.48
C TYR A 5 13.41 10.82 -25.95
N TYR A 6 13.79 11.87 -25.23
CA TYR A 6 13.30 12.09 -23.85
C TYR A 6 12.72 13.50 -23.77
N ASP A 7 11.81 13.80 -24.70
CA ASP A 7 10.90 14.92 -24.57
C ASP A 7 10.08 14.74 -23.30
N GLN A 8 10.39 15.57 -22.30
CA GLN A 8 9.43 16.52 -21.73
C GLN A 8 8.02 15.97 -21.44
N PHE A 9 7.88 14.74 -20.95
CA PHE A 9 6.76 14.40 -20.10
C PHE A 9 7.09 14.94 -18.70
N THR A 10 7.09 16.26 -18.60
CA THR A 10 6.92 17.02 -17.36
C THR A 10 5.53 16.68 -16.84
N LEU A 11 5.44 15.48 -16.26
CA LEU A 11 4.34 15.14 -15.39
C LEU A 11 4.21 16.27 -14.39
N PRO A 12 3.00 16.84 -14.22
CA PRO A 12 2.81 17.84 -13.20
C PRO A 12 3.38 17.28 -11.90
N THR A 13 4.09 18.14 -11.17
CA THR A 13 4.74 17.88 -9.87
C THR A 13 3.79 17.32 -8.79
N THR A 14 2.55 17.01 -9.16
CA THR A 14 1.50 16.31 -8.41
C THR A 14 1.71 14.80 -8.24
N LYS A 15 2.67 14.17 -8.93
CA LYS A 15 2.98 12.73 -8.74
C LYS A 15 3.43 12.34 -7.33
N PHE A 16 3.81 13.32 -6.51
CA PHE A 16 4.30 13.12 -5.15
C PHE A 16 3.25 12.55 -4.18
N MET A 17 1.95 12.67 -4.46
CA MET A 17 0.91 12.27 -3.50
C MET A 17 -0.13 11.30 -4.05
N GLU A 18 -0.11 10.97 -5.34
CA GLU A 18 -1.10 10.08 -5.95
C GLU A 18 -1.16 8.74 -5.21
N TYR A 19 -0.01 8.18 -4.85
CA TYR A 19 0.04 6.90 -4.16
C TYR A 19 -0.54 6.98 -2.74
N LEU A 20 -0.19 8.02 -1.98
CA LEU A 20 -0.79 8.29 -0.66
C LEU A 20 -2.30 8.53 -0.75
N ILE A 21 -2.75 9.26 -1.78
CA ILE A 21 -4.17 9.54 -2.02
C ILE A 21 -4.92 8.23 -2.30
N ILE A 22 -4.38 7.38 -3.18
CA ILE A 22 -4.97 6.07 -3.50
C ILE A 22 -5.07 5.21 -2.24
N LEU A 23 -3.99 5.10 -1.48
CA LEU A 23 -3.97 4.35 -0.22
C LEU A 23 -5.00 4.91 0.79
N SER A 24 -5.10 6.23 0.89
CA SER A 24 -6.08 6.89 1.76
C SER A 24 -7.52 6.60 1.31
N ILE A 25 -7.81 6.69 0.02
CA ILE A 25 -9.13 6.37 -0.54
C ILE A 25 -9.48 4.91 -0.28
N LEU A 26 -8.55 3.97 -0.52
CA LEU A 26 -8.76 2.56 -0.26
C LEU A 26 -9.02 2.28 1.22
N LEU A 27 -8.29 2.94 2.11
CA LEU A 27 -8.51 2.82 3.56
C LEU A 27 -9.90 3.35 3.94
N VAL A 28 -10.30 4.52 3.44
CA VAL A 28 -11.62 5.10 3.71
C VAL A 28 -12.73 4.18 3.20
N ILE A 29 -12.58 3.62 2.00
CA ILE A 29 -13.54 2.65 1.45
C ILE A 29 -13.61 1.40 2.33
N ALA A 30 -12.47 0.81 2.69
CA ALA A 30 -12.44 -0.39 3.53
C ALA A 30 -13.10 -0.15 4.90
N VAL A 31 -12.74 0.94 5.58
CA VAL A 31 -13.33 1.31 6.88
C VAL A 31 -14.83 1.62 6.74
N GLY A 32 -15.22 2.32 5.68
CA GLY A 32 -16.63 2.61 5.38
C GLY A 32 -17.46 1.34 5.15
N LEU A 33 -16.91 0.36 4.44
CA LEU A 33 -17.55 -0.96 4.26
C LEU A 33 -17.61 -1.75 5.57
N GLU A 34 -16.52 -1.81 6.34
CA GLU A 34 -16.48 -2.49 7.64
C GLU A 34 -17.56 -1.92 8.57
N TRP A 35 -17.66 -0.59 8.64
CA TRP A 35 -18.62 0.11 9.50
C TRP A 35 -20.06 -0.09 9.03
N LYS A 36 -20.34 0.11 7.72
CA LYS A 36 -21.70 0.01 7.18
C LYS A 36 -22.28 -1.40 7.24
N PHE A 37 -21.46 -2.42 7.05
CA PHE A 37 -21.91 -3.82 6.98
C PHE A 37 -21.56 -4.64 8.23
N HIS A 38 -21.01 -4.00 9.28
CA HIS A 38 -20.54 -4.64 10.52
C HIS A 38 -19.73 -5.93 10.26
N ILE A 39 -18.84 -5.87 9.25
CA ILE A 39 -18.07 -7.03 8.80
C ILE A 39 -17.02 -7.33 9.86
N HIS A 40 -17.20 -8.43 10.60
CA HIS A 40 -16.14 -8.92 11.49
C HIS A 40 -15.06 -9.59 10.65
N LEU A 41 -14.01 -8.82 10.30
CA LEU A 41 -12.89 -9.32 9.49
C LEU A 41 -12.10 -10.44 10.18
N TYR A 42 -11.99 -10.35 11.50
CA TYR A 42 -11.19 -11.24 12.33
C TYR A 42 -12.07 -11.85 13.40
N GLN A 43 -11.89 -13.14 13.69
CA GLN A 43 -12.67 -13.83 14.73
C GLN A 43 -12.21 -13.41 16.14
N SER A 44 -10.94 -13.01 16.28
CA SER A 44 -10.35 -12.55 17.53
C SER A 44 -9.65 -11.20 17.39
N ARG A 45 -9.68 -10.39 18.47
CA ARG A 45 -8.94 -9.10 18.54
C ARG A 45 -7.43 -9.29 18.35
N ARG A 46 -6.89 -10.47 18.66
CA ARG A 46 -5.45 -10.79 18.48
C ARG A 46 -5.11 -10.98 17.01
N GLU A 47 -5.95 -11.66 16.24
CA GLU A 47 -5.74 -11.89 14.81
C GLU A 47 -5.69 -10.58 14.02
N ARG A 48 -6.51 -9.60 14.43
CA ARG A 48 -6.54 -8.25 13.84
C ARG A 48 -5.20 -7.51 13.92
N LEU A 49 -4.34 -7.86 14.88
CA LEU A 49 -3.00 -7.27 15.02
C LEU A 49 -1.92 -8.17 14.44
N VAL A 50 -2.00 -9.49 14.69
CA VAL A 50 -0.98 -10.45 14.28
C VAL A 50 -0.90 -10.56 12.76
N ILE A 51 -2.04 -10.60 12.07
CA ILE A 51 -2.06 -10.80 10.61
C ILE A 51 -1.45 -9.59 9.87
N PRO A 52 -1.87 -8.33 10.12
CA PRO A 52 -1.23 -7.19 9.47
C PRO A 52 0.24 -7.03 9.86
N LEU A 53 0.60 -7.31 11.12
CA LEU A 53 1.98 -7.24 11.57
C LEU A 53 2.88 -8.27 10.87
N PHE A 54 2.36 -9.47 10.63
CA PHE A 54 3.08 -10.51 9.90
C PHE A 54 3.37 -10.09 8.45
N PHE A 55 2.34 -9.60 7.73
CA PHE A 55 2.52 -9.08 6.37
C PHE A 55 3.47 -7.88 6.34
N PHE A 56 3.37 -6.99 7.32
CA PHE A 56 4.25 -5.84 7.45
C PHE A 56 5.71 -6.26 7.58
N ILE A 57 6.03 -7.15 8.53
CA ILE A 57 7.42 -7.58 8.76
C ILE A 57 7.98 -8.30 7.54
N LEU A 58 7.21 -9.23 6.95
CA LEU A 58 7.66 -9.96 5.76
C LEU A 58 7.88 -9.03 4.56
N GLY A 59 6.90 -8.18 4.28
CA GLY A 59 6.92 -7.26 3.15
C GLY A 59 8.07 -6.25 3.25
N THR A 60 8.16 -5.57 4.39
CA THR A 60 9.25 -4.58 4.60
C THR A 60 10.63 -5.21 4.61
N THR A 61 10.80 -6.42 5.16
CA THR A 61 12.10 -7.11 5.14
C THR A 61 12.52 -7.48 3.73
N TRP A 62 11.60 -8.06 2.95
CA TRP A 62 11.88 -8.46 1.57
C TRP A 62 12.16 -7.25 0.69
N ASP A 63 11.31 -6.22 0.74
CA ASP A 63 11.47 -5.03 -0.10
C ASP A 63 12.72 -4.23 0.28
N SER A 64 13.03 -4.13 1.58
CA SER A 64 14.28 -3.50 2.00
C SER A 64 15.51 -4.26 1.50
N PHE A 65 15.45 -5.60 1.47
CA PHE A 65 16.53 -6.44 0.99
C PHE A 65 16.74 -6.31 -0.53
N THR A 66 15.67 -6.27 -1.32
CA THR A 66 15.76 -6.14 -2.78
C THR A 66 16.27 -4.76 -3.20
N VAL A 67 15.87 -3.70 -2.48
CA VAL A 67 16.41 -2.35 -2.66
C VAL A 67 17.86 -2.27 -2.25
N ALA A 68 18.23 -2.83 -1.09
CA ALA A 68 19.61 -2.84 -0.62
C ALA A 68 20.57 -3.55 -1.59
N LYS A 69 20.07 -4.55 -2.33
CA LYS A 69 20.82 -5.25 -3.39
C LYS A 69 20.78 -4.57 -4.76
N GLY A 70 20.07 -3.46 -4.91
CA GLY A 70 19.93 -2.75 -6.16
C GLY A 70 19.09 -3.49 -7.22
N HIS A 71 18.37 -4.55 -6.84
CA HIS A 71 17.45 -5.25 -7.74
C HIS A 71 16.21 -4.41 -8.06
N TRP A 72 15.87 -3.48 -7.18
CA TRP A 72 14.70 -2.63 -7.29
C TRP A 72 15.03 -1.22 -6.80
N HIS A 73 14.47 -0.20 -7.45
CA HIS A 73 14.61 1.19 -7.05
C HIS A 73 13.24 1.85 -7.01
N PHE A 74 12.90 2.41 -5.85
CA PHE A 74 11.73 3.27 -5.72
C PHE A 74 12.09 4.66 -6.29
N GLY A 75 11.31 5.15 -7.25
CA GLY A 75 11.49 6.47 -7.85
C GLY A 75 11.13 7.61 -6.86
N GLN A 76 10.97 8.84 -7.38
CA GLN A 76 10.49 9.96 -6.58
C GLN A 76 9.02 9.75 -6.17
N LEU A 77 8.83 9.28 -4.94
CA LEU A 77 7.55 9.23 -4.21
C LEU A 77 7.42 10.48 -3.32
N SER A 78 6.63 10.48 -2.25
CA SER A 78 6.34 11.68 -1.42
C SER A 78 7.57 12.39 -0.81
N GLY A 79 8.76 11.80 -0.89
CA GLY A 79 10.00 12.34 -0.36
C GLY A 79 10.28 11.96 1.10
N ILE A 80 9.39 11.18 1.74
CA ILE A 80 9.61 10.63 3.08
C ILE A 80 10.06 9.18 2.96
N THR A 81 11.36 8.95 3.08
CA THR A 81 11.96 7.61 3.10
C THR A 81 12.38 7.25 4.52
N ILE A 82 11.94 6.09 5.01
CA ILE A 82 12.36 5.55 6.30
C ILE A 82 13.21 4.31 6.00
N GLY A 83 14.52 4.39 6.27
CA GLY A 83 15.46 3.32 5.93
C GLY A 83 15.63 3.19 4.41
N TYR A 84 15.30 2.01 3.87
CA TYR A 84 15.40 1.71 2.43
C TYR A 84 14.09 1.92 1.67
N LEU A 85 12.98 2.14 2.37
CA LEU A 85 11.64 2.16 1.78
C LEU A 85 10.95 3.52 2.00
N PRO A 86 10.14 3.97 1.02
CA PRO A 86 9.30 5.14 1.15
C PRO A 86 8.13 4.85 2.12
N LEU A 87 7.61 5.88 2.80
CA LEU A 87 6.53 5.74 3.79
C LEU A 87 5.30 4.99 3.24
N GLU A 88 5.03 5.19 1.96
CA GLU A 88 3.90 4.62 1.24
C GLU A 88 3.92 3.09 1.20
N GLU A 89 5.11 2.47 1.10
CA GLU A 89 5.22 1.00 1.11
C GLU A 89 4.86 0.43 2.48
N TYR A 90 5.27 1.10 3.55
CA TYR A 90 4.86 0.72 4.90
C TYR A 90 3.34 0.77 5.06
N LEU A 91 2.70 1.83 4.52
CA LEU A 91 1.25 1.97 4.52
C LEU A 91 0.57 0.92 3.62
N PHE A 92 1.16 0.59 2.48
CA PHE A 92 0.67 -0.43 1.55
C PHE A 92 0.53 -1.79 2.23
N PHE A 93 1.54 -2.23 3.00
CA PHE A 93 1.51 -3.52 3.70
C PHE A 93 0.40 -3.63 4.76
N PHE A 94 -0.14 -2.51 5.25
CA PHE A 94 -1.30 -2.51 6.14
C PHE A 94 -2.61 -2.35 5.37
N ILE A 95 -2.68 -1.35 4.49
CA ILE A 95 -3.93 -0.91 3.86
C ILE A 95 -4.42 -1.92 2.82
N ILE A 96 -3.52 -2.46 2.00
CA ILE A 96 -3.92 -3.36 0.91
C ILE A 96 -4.43 -4.70 1.41
N PRO A 97 -3.72 -5.43 2.30
CA PRO A 97 -4.26 -6.67 2.85
C PRO A 97 -5.58 -6.44 3.57
N TYR A 98 -5.72 -5.33 4.30
CA TYR A 98 -6.97 -4.96 4.98
C TYR A 98 -8.11 -4.70 3.99
N PHE A 99 -7.87 -3.93 2.93
CA PHE A 99 -8.84 -3.64 1.89
C PHE A 99 -9.29 -4.93 1.18
N ILE A 100 -8.34 -5.79 0.78
CA ILE A 100 -8.64 -7.05 0.08
C ILE A 100 -9.48 -7.98 0.97
N LEU A 101 -9.13 -8.13 2.25
CA LEU A 101 -9.91 -8.97 3.16
C LEU A 101 -11.32 -8.42 3.39
N THR A 102 -11.46 -7.09 3.49
CA THR A 102 -12.75 -6.43 3.64
C THR A 102 -13.61 -6.65 2.40
N LEU A 103 -13.03 -6.43 1.23
CA LEU A 103 -13.71 -6.61 -0.05
C LEU A 103 -14.10 -8.08 -0.28
N TYR A 104 -13.18 -9.02 -0.01
CA TYR A 104 -13.46 -10.46 -0.12
C TYR A 104 -14.63 -10.87 0.77
N ARG A 105 -14.67 -10.41 2.02
CA ARG A 105 -15.79 -10.69 2.91
C ARG A 105 -17.08 -10.02 2.45
N PHE A 106 -17.01 -8.80 1.93
CA PHE A 106 -18.17 -8.12 1.36
C PHE A 106 -18.75 -8.89 0.17
N LEU A 107 -17.90 -9.32 -0.76
CA LEU A 107 -18.31 -10.11 -1.93
C LEU A 107 -18.85 -11.49 -1.55
N ARG A 108 -18.24 -12.15 -0.57
CA ARG A 108 -18.68 -13.47 -0.09
C ARG A 108 -19.94 -13.40 0.76
N LYS A 109 -20.17 -12.28 1.46
CA LYS A 109 -21.38 -12.03 2.24
C LYS A 109 -22.51 -11.59 1.30
N GLU A 110 -22.76 -12.37 0.24
CA GLU A 110 -23.85 -12.09 -0.69
C GLU A 110 -25.13 -11.71 0.08
N ILE A 111 -25.84 -10.74 -0.52
CA ILE A 111 -27.18 -10.26 -0.20
C ILE A 111 -28.06 -11.33 0.46
#